data_AF-A0A6N9NGP0-F1
#
_entry.id   AF-A0A6N9NGP0-F1
#
_cell.length_a   1.000
_cell.length_b   1.000
_cell.length_c   1.000
_cell.angle_alpha   90.00
_cell.angle_beta   90.00
_cell.angle_gamma   90.00
#
_symmetry.space_group_name_H-M   'P 1'
#
loop_
_entity.id
_entity.type
_entity.pdbx_description
1 polymer ?
#
loop_
_entity_poly.entity_id
_entity_poly.type
_entity_poly.pdbx_seq_one_letter_code
_entity_poly.pdbx_strand_id
1 'polypeptide(L)'
;MLSVSFGTVIWTTIAFLVVVFVLGKFAWPSILKSIKEREDSIEHALKDAEKAKEQMRQLKEGNEKLMAETRQERDNLLKDAREVKENIIAEAKEKAIVEAEKVMAASREAIRNEKAAAIAEIKTQVAELSVLVAEKILKAELSSKDQQNAFVEEAMKNAKLN
;
A
#
# COMPACT_ATOMS: atom_id res chain seq x y z
N MET A 1 -42.81 -90.44 45.97
CA MET A 1 -44.06 -89.81 45.50
C MET A 1 -44.32 -88.62 46.38
N LEU A 2 -44.33 -87.40 45.82
CA LEU A 2 -44.72 -86.20 46.55
C LEU A 2 -46.19 -86.39 46.99
N SER A 3 -46.44 -86.62 48.27
CA SER A 3 -47.79 -86.58 48.81
C SER A 3 -48.25 -85.13 48.81
N VAL A 4 -48.95 -84.75 47.75
CA VAL A 4 -49.58 -83.43 47.62
C VAL A 4 -50.68 -83.35 48.69
N SER A 5 -50.34 -82.74 49.82
CA SER A 5 -51.29 -82.38 50.87
C SER A 5 -51.90 -81.01 50.50
N PHE A 6 -53.20 -80.83 50.72
CA PHE A 6 -53.87 -79.53 50.51
C PHE A 6 -53.16 -78.39 51.27
N GLY A 7 -52.55 -78.67 52.42
CA GLY A 7 -51.76 -77.70 53.17
C GLY A 7 -50.48 -77.25 52.46
N THR A 8 -49.76 -78.15 51.79
CA THR A 8 -48.53 -77.77 51.05
C THR A 8 -48.85 -76.91 49.85
N VAL A 9 -49.97 -77.18 49.15
CA VAL A 9 -50.40 -76.38 48.01
C VAL A 9 -50.67 -74.93 48.42
N ILE A 10 -51.42 -74.72 49.51
CA ILE A 10 -51.75 -73.37 50.02
C ILE A 10 -50.48 -72.57 50.36
N TRP A 11 -49.54 -73.16 51.12
CA TRP A 11 -48.30 -72.49 51.49
C TRP A 11 -47.40 -72.20 50.28
N THR A 12 -47.34 -73.11 49.29
CA THR A 12 -46.61 -72.84 48.04
C THR A 12 -47.24 -71.72 47.22
N THR A 13 -48.57 -71.62 47.18
CA THR A 13 -49.27 -70.50 46.50
C THR A 13 -49.02 -69.18 47.19
N ILE A 14 -49.05 -69.14 48.52
CA ILE A 14 -48.74 -67.93 49.30
C ILE A 14 -47.28 -67.51 49.05
N ALA A 15 -46.33 -68.43 49.12
CA ALA A 15 -44.92 -68.15 48.84
C ALA A 15 -44.73 -67.63 47.40
N PHE A 16 -45.39 -68.23 46.42
CA PHE A 16 -45.37 -67.77 45.03
C PHE A 16 -45.93 -66.35 44.89
N LEU A 17 -47.07 -66.04 45.51
CA LEU A 17 -47.67 -64.70 45.47
C LEU A 17 -46.78 -63.65 46.16
N VAL A 18 -46.12 -63.99 47.27
CA VAL A 18 -45.16 -63.11 47.92
C VAL A 18 -43.98 -62.81 46.99
N VAL A 19 -43.42 -63.84 46.32
CA VAL A 19 -42.34 -63.64 45.35
C VAL A 19 -42.80 -62.80 44.17
N VAL A 20 -43.97 -63.06 43.60
CA VAL A 20 -44.54 -62.26 42.49
C VAL A 20 -44.76 -60.81 42.92
N PHE A 21 -45.26 -60.57 44.13
CA PHE A 21 -45.45 -59.23 44.67
C PHE A 21 -44.13 -58.49 44.85
N VAL A 22 -43.10 -59.17 45.39
CA VAL A 22 -41.74 -58.61 45.55
C VAL A 22 -41.13 -58.32 44.18
N LEU A 23 -41.21 -59.24 43.22
CA LEU A 23 -40.68 -59.02 41.87
C LEU A 23 -41.43 -57.90 41.14
N GLY A 24 -42.76 -57.85 41.23
CA GLY A 24 -43.56 -56.79 40.65
C GLY A 24 -43.25 -55.42 41.25
N LYS A 25 -43.04 -55.34 42.57
CA LYS A 25 -42.75 -54.09 43.26
C LYS A 25 -41.30 -53.61 43.09
N PHE A 26 -40.32 -54.52 42.97
CA PHE A 26 -38.90 -54.16 42.95
C PHE A 26 -38.23 -54.34 41.58
N ALA A 27 -38.48 -55.44 40.85
CA ALA A 27 -37.81 -55.71 39.59
C ALA A 27 -38.42 -54.92 38.42
N TRP A 28 -39.76 -54.84 38.34
CA TRP A 28 -40.45 -54.11 37.27
C TRP A 28 -40.07 -52.63 37.16
N PRO A 29 -40.06 -51.82 38.25
CA PRO A 29 -39.65 -50.43 38.14
C PRO A 29 -38.18 -50.26 37.74
N SER A 30 -37.28 -51.16 38.16
CA SER A 30 -35.87 -51.11 37.76
C SER A 30 -35.69 -51.37 36.26
N ILE A 31 -36.42 -52.33 35.69
CA ILE A 31 -36.36 -52.66 34.25
C ILE A 31 -36.89 -51.48 33.41
N LEU A 32 -38.05 -50.93 33.78
CA LEU A 32 -38.62 -49.78 33.07
C LEU A 32 -37.70 -48.56 33.15
N LYS A 33 -37.06 -48.34 34.31
CA LYS A 33 -36.08 -47.26 34.48
C LYS A 33 -34.89 -47.42 33.52
N SER A 34 -34.31 -48.61 33.43
CA SER A 34 -33.18 -48.85 32.51
C SER A 34 -33.55 -48.73 31.04
N ILE A 35 -34.78 -49.08 30.64
CA ILE A 35 -35.26 -48.87 29.27
C ILE A 35 -35.43 -47.37 29.00
N LYS A 36 -36.06 -46.64 29.92
CA LYS A 36 -36.27 -45.20 29.79
C LYS A 36 -34.95 -44.42 29.76
N GLU A 37 -33.98 -44.77 30.60
CA GLU A 37 -32.64 -44.18 30.58
C GLU A 37 -31.93 -44.38 29.22
N ARG A 38 -32.11 -45.56 28.61
CA ARG A 38 -31.57 -45.82 27.26
C ARG A 38 -32.28 -45.00 26.19
N GLU A 39 -33.61 -44.92 26.25
CA GLU A 39 -34.41 -44.12 25.33
C GLU A 39 -34.03 -42.64 25.41
N ASP A 40 -34.02 -42.07 26.62
CA ASP A 40 -33.62 -40.69 26.88
C ASP A 40 -32.18 -40.44 26.40
N SER A 41 -31.24 -41.35 26.68
CA SER A 41 -29.85 -41.22 26.23
C SER A 41 -29.71 -41.22 24.71
N ILE A 42 -30.49 -42.05 24.00
CA ILE A 42 -30.48 -42.10 22.53
C ILE A 42 -31.11 -40.83 21.96
N GLU A 43 -32.22 -40.38 22.52
CA GLU A 43 -32.88 -39.14 22.09
C GLU A 43 -31.95 -37.94 22.28
N HIS A 44 -31.27 -37.85 23.43
CA HIS A 44 -30.27 -36.82 23.69
C HIS A 44 -29.10 -36.88 22.71
N ALA A 45 -28.53 -38.07 22.49
CA ALA A 45 -27.43 -38.23 21.53
C ALA A 45 -27.83 -37.85 20.10
N LEU A 46 -29.04 -38.19 19.67
CA LEU A 46 -29.56 -37.81 18.35
C LEU A 46 -29.78 -36.31 18.24
N LYS A 47 -30.37 -35.67 19.26
CA LYS A 47 -30.55 -34.21 19.29
C LYS A 47 -29.22 -33.47 19.27
N ASP A 48 -28.22 -33.95 19.99
CA ASP A 48 -26.91 -33.34 20.02
C ASP A 48 -26.17 -33.52 18.69
N ALA A 49 -26.30 -34.68 18.04
CA ALA A 49 -25.77 -34.92 16.71
C ALA A 49 -26.41 -34.00 15.66
N GLU A 50 -27.74 -33.81 15.72
CA GLU A 50 -28.47 -32.91 14.82
C GLU A 50 -28.06 -31.44 15.03
N LYS A 51 -27.95 -31.00 16.30
CA LYS A 51 -27.44 -29.67 16.63
C LYS A 51 -26.02 -29.46 16.13
N ALA A 52 -25.12 -30.43 16.34
CA ALA A 52 -23.74 -30.35 15.87
C ALA A 52 -23.69 -30.24 14.34
N LYS A 53 -24.52 -31.02 13.62
CA LYS A 53 -24.62 -30.96 12.17
C LYS A 53 -25.11 -29.60 11.67
N GLU A 54 -26.12 -29.04 12.33
CA GLU A 54 -26.64 -27.71 11.98
C GLU A 54 -25.61 -26.61 12.27
N GLN A 55 -24.93 -26.66 13.41
CA GLN A 55 -23.83 -25.74 13.73
C GLN A 55 -22.68 -25.84 12.71
N MET A 56 -22.30 -27.06 12.30
CA MET A 56 -21.29 -27.25 11.25
C MET A 56 -21.75 -26.68 9.91
N ARG A 57 -23.02 -26.82 9.55
CA ARG A 57 -23.58 -26.23 8.33
C ARG A 57 -23.52 -24.70 8.39
N GLN A 58 -23.94 -24.11 9.49
CA GLN A 58 -23.89 -22.66 9.69
C GLN A 58 -22.46 -22.12 9.68
N LEU A 59 -21.51 -22.81 10.33
CA LEU A 59 -20.10 -22.46 10.29
C LEU A 59 -19.53 -22.51 8.88
N LYS A 60 -19.88 -23.54 8.10
CA LYS A 60 -19.44 -23.68 6.72
C LYS A 60 -20.00 -22.57 5.83
N GLU A 61 -21.29 -22.28 5.93
CA GLU A 61 -21.94 -21.19 5.19
C GLU A 61 -21.35 -19.82 5.59
N GLY A 62 -21.10 -19.61 6.89
CA GLY A 62 -20.45 -18.40 7.39
C GLY A 62 -19.02 -18.25 6.87
N ASN A 63 -18.25 -19.34 6.82
CA ASN A 63 -16.89 -19.33 6.28
C ASN A 63 -16.89 -19.05 4.77
N GLU A 64 -17.79 -19.68 4.00
CA GLU A 64 -17.92 -19.43 2.57
C GLU A 64 -18.29 -17.97 2.28
N LYS A 65 -19.21 -17.37 3.05
CA LYS A 65 -19.54 -15.95 2.97
C LYS A 65 -18.34 -15.06 3.31
N LEU A 66 -17.67 -15.33 4.43
CA LEU A 66 -16.49 -14.58 4.83
C LEU A 66 -15.38 -14.64 3.78
N MET A 67 -15.15 -15.80 3.17
CA MET A 67 -14.18 -15.96 2.08
C MET A 67 -14.59 -15.18 0.83
N ALA A 68 -15.87 -15.13 0.50
CA ALA A 68 -16.38 -14.34 -0.63
C ALA A 68 -16.21 -12.83 -0.37
N GLU A 69 -16.59 -12.36 0.81
CA GLU A 69 -16.41 -10.96 1.24
C GLU A 69 -14.94 -10.56 1.23
N THR A 70 -14.06 -11.39 1.80
CA THR A 70 -12.60 -11.14 1.81
C THR A 70 -12.03 -11.06 0.41
N ARG A 71 -12.50 -11.90 -0.53
CA ARG A 71 -12.06 -11.84 -1.94
C ARG A 71 -12.52 -10.54 -2.60
N GLN A 72 -13.75 -10.13 -2.37
CA GLN A 72 -14.29 -8.88 -2.90
C GLN A 72 -13.54 -7.67 -2.34
N GLU A 73 -13.28 -7.64 -1.04
CA GLU A 73 -12.52 -6.57 -0.39
C GLU A 73 -11.07 -6.51 -0.90
N ARG A 74 -10.41 -7.67 -1.05
CA ARG A 74 -9.07 -7.76 -1.64
C ARG A 74 -9.06 -7.22 -3.07
N ASP A 75 -10.04 -7.58 -3.88
CA ASP A 75 -10.10 -7.16 -5.28
C ASP A 75 -10.36 -5.64 -5.39
N ASN A 76 -11.19 -5.09 -4.50
CA ASN A 76 -11.37 -3.64 -4.36
C ASN A 76 -10.07 -2.95 -3.93
N LEU A 77 -9.40 -3.45 -2.89
CA LEU A 77 -8.12 -2.91 -2.43
C LEU A 77 -7.06 -2.91 -3.54
N LEU A 78 -7.00 -3.98 -4.34
CA LEU A 78 -6.06 -4.07 -5.45
C LEU A 78 -6.40 -3.09 -6.57
N LYS A 79 -7.70 -2.86 -6.83
CA LYS A 79 -8.16 -1.85 -7.78
C LYS A 79 -7.78 -0.44 -7.31
N ASP A 80 -8.08 -0.11 -6.06
CA ASP A 80 -7.76 1.19 -5.47
C ASP A 80 -6.25 1.44 -5.46
N ALA A 81 -5.44 0.43 -5.11
CA ALA A 81 -3.99 0.52 -5.16
C ALA A 81 -3.47 0.79 -6.59
N ARG A 82 -4.09 0.18 -7.62
CA ARG A 82 -3.73 0.46 -9.02
C ARG A 82 -4.08 1.87 -9.41
N GLU A 83 -5.26 2.36 -9.05
CA GLU A 83 -5.70 3.72 -9.34
C GLU A 83 -4.81 4.76 -8.67
N VAL A 84 -4.50 4.58 -7.38
CA VAL A 84 -3.55 5.43 -6.64
C VAL A 84 -2.18 5.42 -7.30
N LYS A 85 -1.68 4.25 -7.71
CA LYS A 85 -0.39 4.13 -8.40
C LYS A 85 -0.39 4.90 -9.72
N GLU A 86 -1.42 4.77 -10.55
CA GLU A 86 -1.51 5.52 -11.82
C GLU A 86 -1.61 7.03 -11.57
N ASN A 87 -2.38 7.47 -10.56
CA ASN A 87 -2.47 8.87 -10.17
C ASN A 87 -1.12 9.44 -9.71
N ILE A 88 -0.38 8.70 -8.88
CA ILE A 88 0.97 9.10 -8.45
C ILE A 88 1.92 9.23 -9.64
N ILE A 89 1.86 8.29 -10.60
CA ILE A 89 2.70 8.34 -11.80
C ILE A 89 2.33 9.55 -12.67
N ALA A 90 1.03 9.84 -12.82
CA ALA A 90 0.57 11.00 -13.58
C ALA A 90 1.03 12.31 -12.92
N GLU A 91 0.82 12.46 -11.62
CA GLU A 91 1.24 13.65 -10.86
C GLU A 91 2.77 13.83 -10.89
N ALA A 92 3.53 12.74 -10.75
CA ALA A 92 4.98 12.78 -10.84
C ALA A 92 5.48 13.20 -12.23
N LYS A 93 4.83 12.72 -13.30
CA LYS A 93 5.15 13.14 -14.68
C LYS A 93 4.85 14.61 -14.89
N GLU A 94 3.71 15.09 -14.42
CA GLU A 94 3.33 16.50 -14.55
C GLU A 94 4.31 17.41 -13.79
N LYS A 95 4.65 17.07 -12.55
CA LYS A 95 5.69 17.78 -11.79
C LYS A 95 7.05 17.76 -12.49
N ALA A 96 7.43 16.63 -13.08
CA ALA A 96 8.68 16.52 -13.81
C ALA A 96 8.71 17.41 -15.06
N ILE A 97 7.60 17.53 -15.80
CA ILE A 97 7.49 18.42 -16.96
C ILE A 97 7.63 19.88 -16.52
N VAL A 98 6.87 20.29 -15.49
CA VAL A 98 6.94 21.66 -14.96
C VAL A 98 8.34 22.01 -14.48
N GLU A 99 9.02 21.09 -13.79
CA GLU A 99 10.38 21.33 -13.31
C GLU A 99 11.40 21.36 -14.46
N ALA A 100 11.26 20.47 -15.46
CA ALA A 100 12.08 20.50 -16.66
C ALA A 100 11.94 21.82 -17.43
N GLU A 101 10.72 22.35 -17.57
CA GLU A 101 10.47 23.64 -18.20
C GLU A 101 11.15 24.80 -17.44
N LYS A 102 11.09 24.80 -16.11
CA LYS A 102 11.81 25.78 -15.28
C LYS A 102 13.31 25.71 -15.47
N VAL A 103 13.88 24.50 -15.43
CA VAL A 103 15.32 24.29 -15.64
C VAL A 103 15.74 24.76 -17.03
N MET A 104 14.94 24.46 -18.06
CA MET A 104 15.20 24.91 -19.43
C MET A 104 15.10 26.43 -19.58
N ALA A 105 14.13 27.07 -18.94
CA ALA A 105 14.00 28.52 -18.92
C ALA A 105 15.21 29.18 -18.24
N ALA A 106 15.59 28.70 -17.06
CA ALA A 106 16.76 29.18 -16.34
C ALA A 106 18.06 28.99 -17.14
N SER A 107 18.22 27.82 -17.79
CA SER A 107 19.37 27.53 -18.64
C SER A 107 19.45 28.48 -19.84
N ARG A 108 18.31 28.77 -20.50
CA ARG A 108 18.26 29.74 -21.61
C ARG A 108 18.62 31.15 -21.15
N GLU A 109 18.20 31.54 -19.95
CA GLU A 109 18.56 32.82 -19.36
C GLU A 109 20.06 32.91 -19.05
N ALA A 110 20.63 31.88 -18.42
CA ALA A 110 22.06 31.78 -18.17
C ALA A 110 22.88 31.89 -19.47
N ILE A 111 22.50 31.14 -20.52
CA ILE A 111 23.15 31.20 -21.83
C ILE A 111 23.10 32.61 -22.44
N ARG A 112 21.97 33.31 -22.32
CA ARG A 112 21.85 34.69 -22.81
C ARG A 112 22.79 35.64 -22.06
N ASN A 113 22.88 35.49 -20.73
CA ASN A 113 23.76 36.29 -19.89
C ASN A 113 25.24 36.01 -20.20
N GLU A 114 25.62 34.74 -20.33
CA GLU A 114 26.99 34.36 -20.72
C GLU A 114 27.35 34.89 -22.11
N LYS A 115 26.44 34.80 -23.09
CA LYS A 115 26.66 35.35 -24.42
C LYS A 115 26.87 36.88 -24.37
N ALA A 116 26.07 37.58 -23.57
CA ALA A 116 26.22 39.03 -23.39
C ALA A 116 27.58 39.38 -22.76
N ALA A 117 27.99 38.64 -21.73
CA ALA A 117 29.30 38.79 -21.10
C ALA A 117 30.45 38.53 -22.09
N ALA A 118 30.39 37.44 -22.86
CA ALA A 118 31.39 37.12 -23.87
C ALA A 118 31.49 38.20 -24.96
N ILE A 119 30.36 38.75 -25.41
CA ILE A 119 30.36 39.86 -26.38
C ILE A 119 31.00 41.12 -25.78
N ALA A 120 30.71 41.43 -24.51
CA ALA A 120 31.32 42.57 -23.83
C ALA A 120 32.84 42.40 -23.67
N GLU A 121 33.29 41.19 -23.37
CA GLU A 121 34.71 40.84 -23.30
C GLU A 121 35.39 40.99 -24.66
N ILE A 122 34.81 40.45 -25.73
CA ILE A 122 35.33 40.61 -27.10
C ILE A 122 35.43 42.08 -27.49
N LYS A 123 34.41 42.91 -27.18
CA LYS A 123 34.47 44.36 -27.46
C LYS A 123 35.64 45.04 -26.75
N THR A 124 35.92 44.64 -25.52
CA THR A 124 37.04 45.17 -24.73
C THR A 124 38.38 44.78 -25.36
N GLN A 125 38.55 43.49 -25.70
CA GLN A 125 39.76 43.01 -26.37
C GLN A 125 39.99 43.66 -27.74
N VAL A 126 38.92 43.89 -28.52
CA VAL A 126 39.02 44.58 -29.81
C VAL A 126 39.40 46.05 -29.63
N ALA A 127 38.86 46.74 -28.61
CA ALA A 127 39.23 48.11 -28.31
C ALA A 127 40.72 48.23 -27.93
N GLU A 128 41.21 47.34 -27.05
CA GLU A 128 42.62 47.26 -26.67
C GLU A 128 43.53 47.01 -27.87
N LEU A 129 43.18 46.03 -28.72
CA LEU A 129 43.94 45.74 -29.94
C LEU A 129 43.93 46.92 -30.92
N SER A 130 42.80 47.62 -31.05
CA SER A 130 42.69 48.80 -31.91
C SER A 130 43.60 49.94 -31.44
N VAL A 131 43.66 50.18 -30.12
CA VAL A 131 44.57 51.18 -29.52
C VAL A 131 46.02 50.78 -29.76
N LEU A 132 46.38 49.51 -29.56
CA LEU A 132 47.73 48.99 -29.83
C LEU A 132 48.15 49.17 -31.29
N VAL A 133 47.25 48.89 -32.24
CA VAL A 133 47.51 49.08 -33.66
C VAL A 133 47.66 50.57 -33.99
N ALA A 134 46.77 51.42 -33.48
CA ALA A 134 46.85 52.86 -33.66
C ALA A 134 48.16 53.45 -33.10
N GLU A 135 48.59 53.01 -31.91
CA GLU A 135 49.86 53.41 -31.31
C GLU A 135 51.05 52.99 -32.18
N LYS A 136 51.02 51.77 -32.74
CA LYS A 136 52.09 51.27 -33.62
C LYS A 136 52.17 52.02 -34.94
N ILE A 137 51.02 52.34 -35.55
CA ILE A 137 50.96 53.17 -36.77
C ILE A 137 51.45 54.59 -36.47
N LEU A 138 50.99 55.21 -35.39
CA LEU A 138 51.41 56.55 -34.99
C LEU A 138 52.93 56.62 -34.73
N LYS A 139 53.50 55.62 -34.07
CA LYS A 139 54.97 55.52 -33.88
C LYS A 139 55.72 55.39 -35.20
N ALA A 140 55.18 54.66 -36.17
CA ALA A 140 55.80 54.52 -37.49
C ALA A 140 55.73 55.84 -38.29
N GLU A 141 54.59 56.54 -38.24
CA GLU A 141 54.37 57.79 -38.97
C GLU A 141 55.11 58.98 -38.34
N LEU A 142 55.33 58.96 -37.02
CA LEU A 142 56.14 59.95 -36.31
C LEU A 142 57.64 59.57 -36.25
N SER A 143 58.12 58.72 -37.16
CA SER A 143 59.52 58.27 -37.16
C SER A 143 60.51 59.35 -37.59
N SER A 144 60.05 60.40 -38.30
CA SER A 144 60.88 61.56 -38.67
C SER A 144 60.70 62.75 -37.72
N LYS A 145 61.78 63.52 -37.53
CA LYS A 145 61.81 64.68 -36.62
C LYS A 145 60.90 65.83 -37.09
N ASP A 146 60.69 65.94 -38.40
CA ASP A 146 59.84 66.97 -39.00
C ASP A 146 58.34 66.67 -38.78
N GLN A 147 57.93 65.40 -38.88
CA GLN A 147 56.54 64.97 -38.60
C GLN A 147 56.18 65.10 -37.12
N GLN A 148 57.13 64.87 -36.20
CA GLN A 148 56.94 65.10 -34.76
C GLN A 148 56.68 66.58 -34.44
N ASN A 149 57.46 67.49 -35.04
CA ASN A 149 57.29 68.93 -34.81
C ASN A 149 55.95 69.44 -35.35
N ALA A 150 55.54 68.98 -36.54
CA ALA A 150 54.25 69.34 -37.13
C ALA A 150 53.06 68.88 -36.27
N PHE A 151 53.12 67.66 -35.71
CA PHE A 151 52.07 67.15 -34.82
C PHE A 151 51.95 67.95 -33.52
N VAL A 152 53.07 68.37 -32.91
CA VAL A 152 53.06 69.21 -31.70
C VAL A 152 52.47 70.58 -31.98
N GLU A 153 52.79 71.19 -33.13
CA GLU A 153 52.23 72.48 -33.53
C GLU A 153 50.72 72.41 -33.78
N GLU A 154 50.24 71.34 -34.40
CA GLU A 154 48.81 71.08 -34.63
C GLU A 154 48.05 70.75 -33.32
N ALA A 155 48.62 69.95 -32.42
CA ALA A 155 48.04 69.66 -31.11
C ALA A 155 47.92 70.93 -30.24
N MET A 156 48.95 71.78 -30.24
CA MET A 156 48.94 73.07 -29.55
C MET A 156 47.92 74.06 -30.13
N LYS A 157 47.62 73.95 -31.43
CA LYS A 157 46.58 74.74 -32.09
C LYS A 157 45.17 74.28 -31.69
N ASN A 158 44.92 72.96 -31.66
CA ASN A 158 43.63 72.40 -31.26
C ASN A 158 43.33 72.57 -29.77
N ALA A 159 44.34 72.50 -28.90
CA ALA A 159 44.20 72.77 -27.46
C ALA A 159 43.94 74.25 -27.13
N LYS A 160 44.28 75.17 -28.04
CA LYS A 160 43.94 76.61 -27.92
C LYS A 160 42.55 76.94 -28.50
N LEU A 161 41.90 76.00 -29.17
CA LEU A 161 40.59 76.17 -29.82
C LEU A 161 39.41 75.59 -29.01
N ASN A 162 39.68 74.96 -27.85
CA ASN A 162 38.69 74.65 -26.81
C ASN A 162 39.02 75.44 -25.54
#